data_AF-A0A820CBZ7-F1
#
_entry.id   AF-A0A820CBZ7-F1
#
_cell.length_a   1.000
_cell.length_b   1.000
_cell.length_c   1.000
_cell.angle_alpha   90.00
_cell.angle_beta   90.00
_cell.angle_gamma   90.00
#
_symmetry.space_group_name_H-M   'P 1'
#
loop_
_entity.id
_entity.type
_entity.pdbx_description
1 polymer ?
#
loop_
_entity_poly.entity_id
_entity_poly.type
_entity_poly.pdbx_seq_one_letter_code
_entity_poly.pdbx_strand_id
1 'polypeptide(L)'
;MVMEYYPDWIDYEGQHHRAIDSNIFAEGVDKILKYNGSINFYMVFGGTNFQFTNGSDRTLAYHPIITFYDYNAIITECGDAYPTKFKAVRDVIAKYLPLPTNPNTGVITKSYGYILYSAQLKNFIGLGEPLLLSWIQDQGVVLLDEMVQGVLEWTEKDPLTLINSNFLKTNPNSILDILMENKGRCCSVLPNLGCNFKGMKSKPRLGPRELGN
;
A
#
# COMPACT_ATOMS: atom_id res chain seq x y z
N MET A 1 -11.46 30.30 3.43
CA MET A 1 -11.43 28.87 3.79
C MET A 1 -12.27 28.12 2.78
N VAL A 2 -11.76 27.00 2.27
CA VAL A 2 -12.49 26.10 1.35
C VAL A 2 -12.77 24.82 2.13
N MET A 3 -14.04 24.61 2.48
CA MET A 3 -14.46 23.47 3.32
C MET A 3 -14.53 22.16 2.57
N GLU A 4 -14.77 22.21 1.26
CA GLU A 4 -14.78 21.03 0.39
C GLU A 4 -14.06 21.40 -0.90
N TYR A 5 -12.82 20.93 -1.05
CA TYR A 5 -12.08 21.00 -2.30
C TYR A 5 -12.02 19.63 -2.93
N TYR A 6 -12.75 19.46 -4.02
CA TYR A 6 -13.00 18.17 -4.63
C TYR A 6 -11.86 17.74 -5.58
N PRO A 7 -11.17 16.61 -5.33
CA PRO A 7 -10.20 16.05 -6.26
C PRO A 7 -10.87 15.40 -7.46
N ASP A 8 -12.16 15.08 -7.33
CA ASP A 8 -13.02 14.56 -8.38
C ASP A 8 -14.50 14.57 -7.99
N TRP A 9 -15.32 13.74 -8.62
CA TRP A 9 -16.72 13.54 -8.28
C TRP A 9 -17.07 12.08 -7.98
N ILE A 10 -18.32 11.87 -7.54
CA ILE A 10 -18.90 10.56 -7.29
C ILE A 10 -19.21 9.85 -8.61
N ASP A 11 -18.95 8.55 -8.67
CA ASP A 11 -19.32 7.69 -9.79
C ASP A 11 -20.70 7.05 -9.61
N TYR A 12 -21.39 6.88 -10.74
CA TYR A 12 -22.71 6.28 -10.82
C TYR A 12 -22.67 4.98 -11.62
N GLU A 13 -23.58 4.06 -11.30
CA GLU A 13 -23.70 2.81 -12.03
C GLU A 13 -23.99 3.06 -13.52
N GLY A 14 -23.27 2.34 -14.40
CA GLY A 14 -23.41 2.46 -15.84
C GLY A 14 -22.78 3.71 -16.47
N GLN A 15 -22.14 4.58 -15.69
CA GLN A 15 -21.40 5.73 -16.19
C GLN A 15 -19.90 5.47 -16.25
N HIS A 16 -19.19 6.20 -17.12
CA HIS A 16 -17.74 6.17 -17.17
C HIS A 16 -17.13 6.95 -16.01
N HIS A 17 -16.12 6.35 -15.38
CA HIS A 17 -15.30 7.02 -14.37
C HIS A 17 -14.71 8.31 -14.94
N ARG A 18 -14.89 9.41 -14.21
CA ARG A 18 -14.31 10.71 -14.55
C ARG A 18 -13.12 10.95 -13.65
N ALA A 19 -12.05 11.48 -14.25
CA ALA A 19 -10.80 11.76 -13.56
C ALA A 19 -10.35 13.20 -13.84
N ILE A 20 -10.33 14.07 -12.83
CA ILE A 20 -9.65 15.38 -12.89
C ILE A 20 -8.14 15.15 -12.89
N ASP A 21 -7.45 15.87 -13.78
CA ASP A 21 -6.00 15.85 -13.88
C ASP A 21 -5.33 16.26 -12.56
N SER A 22 -4.28 15.52 -12.19
CA SER A 22 -3.57 15.71 -10.92
C SER A 22 -2.90 17.09 -10.81
N ASN A 23 -2.42 17.65 -11.92
CA ASN A 23 -1.75 18.96 -11.93
C ASN A 23 -2.78 20.08 -11.81
N ILE A 24 -3.90 19.99 -12.54
CA ILE A 24 -4.99 20.97 -12.43
C ILE A 24 -5.52 21.05 -10.99
N PHE A 25 -5.71 19.90 -10.34
CA PHE A 25 -6.10 19.85 -8.94
C PHE A 25 -5.05 20.52 -8.03
N ALA A 26 -3.77 20.16 -8.19
CA ALA A 26 -2.69 20.72 -7.38
C ALA A 26 -2.51 22.24 -7.58
N GLU A 27 -2.73 22.77 -8.79
CA GLU A 27 -2.72 24.21 -9.06
C GLU A 27 -3.79 24.96 -8.26
N GLY A 28 -4.98 24.38 -8.11
CA GLY A 28 -6.03 24.97 -7.27
C GLY A 28 -5.64 24.98 -5.79
N VAL A 29 -4.99 23.92 -5.30
CA VAL A 29 -4.41 23.90 -3.94
C VAL A 29 -3.40 25.04 -3.77
N ASP A 30 -2.48 25.21 -4.73
CA ASP A 30 -1.45 26.25 -4.69
C ASP A 30 -2.08 27.64 -4.64
N LYS A 31 -3.12 27.88 -5.45
CA LYS A 31 -3.89 29.14 -5.43
C LYS A 31 -4.51 29.40 -4.06
N ILE A 32 -5.18 28.42 -3.45
CA ILE A 32 -5.83 28.58 -2.15
C ILE A 32 -4.80 28.94 -1.06
N LEU A 33 -3.68 28.20 -1.00
CA LEU A 33 -2.63 28.42 -0.01
C LEU A 33 -1.91 29.76 -0.22
N LYS A 34 -1.68 30.17 -1.48
CA LYS A 34 -1.07 31.47 -1.82
C LYS A 34 -1.84 32.66 -1.27
N TYR A 35 -3.16 32.56 -1.15
CA TYR A 35 -4.02 33.60 -0.54
C TYR A 35 -4.25 33.39 0.96
N ASN A 36 -3.37 32.65 1.64
CA ASN A 36 -3.48 32.32 3.06
C ASN A 36 -4.83 31.62 3.42
N GLY A 37 -5.40 30.89 2.47
CA GLY A 37 -6.64 30.15 2.65
C GLY A 37 -6.40 28.80 3.31
N SER A 38 -7.23 28.44 4.28
CA SER A 38 -7.32 27.06 4.78
C SER A 38 -8.15 26.19 3.83
N ILE A 39 -7.80 24.92 3.72
CA ILE A 39 -8.39 23.96 2.77
C ILE A 39 -8.71 22.64 3.47
N ASN A 40 -9.83 22.02 3.11
CA ASN A 40 -10.18 20.64 3.44
C ASN A 40 -10.46 19.85 2.15
N PHE A 41 -9.78 18.71 1.99
CA PHE A 41 -9.89 17.88 0.80
C PHE A 41 -11.08 16.92 0.93
N TYR A 42 -12.04 17.06 0.03
CA TYR A 42 -13.21 16.17 -0.05
C TYR A 42 -13.11 15.36 -1.35
N MET A 43 -12.47 14.20 -1.42
CA MET A 43 -11.94 13.39 -0.32
C MET A 43 -10.41 13.31 -0.35
N VAL A 44 -9.75 13.33 0.82
CA VAL A 44 -8.35 12.90 0.91
C VAL A 44 -8.21 11.38 0.73
N PHE A 45 -9.16 10.62 1.26
CA PHE A 45 -9.35 9.18 1.14
C PHE A 45 -10.85 8.94 1.14
N GLY A 46 -11.40 8.36 0.07
CA GLY A 46 -12.83 8.11 0.00
C GLY A 46 -13.21 6.72 0.53
N GLY A 47 -12.52 5.66 0.09
CA GLY A 47 -12.70 4.29 0.59
C GLY A 47 -13.79 3.51 -0.16
N THR A 48 -14.63 2.77 0.57
CA THR A 48 -15.61 1.85 -0.01
C THR A 48 -16.96 1.98 0.69
N ASN A 49 -18.02 2.04 -0.09
CA ASN A 49 -19.40 1.90 0.40
C ASN A 49 -19.73 0.41 0.58
N PHE A 50 -19.38 -0.17 1.73
CA PHE A 50 -19.62 -1.59 1.98
C PHE A 50 -21.12 -1.94 2.09
N GLN A 51 -21.48 -3.16 1.70
CA GLN A 51 -22.85 -3.68 1.78
C GLN A 51 -23.85 -2.73 1.11
N PHE A 52 -24.89 -2.28 1.83
CA PHE A 52 -25.96 -1.42 1.32
C PHE A 52 -25.84 0.01 1.85
N THR A 53 -24.60 0.50 2.03
CA THR A 53 -24.34 1.87 2.51
C THR A 53 -24.21 2.89 1.38
N ASN A 54 -24.26 2.44 0.11
CA ASN A 54 -24.20 3.32 -1.04
C ASN A 54 -25.47 4.18 -1.15
N GLY A 55 -25.28 5.44 -1.54
CA GLY A 55 -26.37 6.37 -1.77
C GLY A 55 -26.93 6.32 -3.19
N SER A 56 -27.79 7.28 -3.50
CA SER A 56 -28.21 7.57 -4.87
C SER A 56 -28.40 9.07 -5.05
N ASP A 57 -28.22 9.54 -6.28
CA ASP A 57 -28.56 10.90 -6.70
C ASP A 57 -29.91 10.87 -7.45
N ARG A 58 -30.72 11.91 -7.25
CA ARG A 58 -32.00 12.11 -7.95
C ARG A 58 -32.16 13.51 -8.55
N THR A 59 -31.06 14.26 -8.69
CA THR A 59 -31.09 15.65 -9.16
C THR A 59 -31.60 15.79 -10.59
N LEU A 60 -31.26 14.83 -11.48
CA LEU A 60 -31.74 14.80 -12.88
C LEU A 60 -32.46 13.50 -13.23
N ALA A 61 -31.99 12.38 -12.69
CA ALA A 61 -32.60 11.05 -12.78
C ALA A 61 -32.11 10.23 -11.58
N TYR A 62 -32.73 9.06 -11.34
CA TYR A 62 -32.23 8.14 -10.32
C TYR A 62 -30.91 7.51 -10.77
N HIS A 63 -29.83 7.84 -10.06
CA HIS A 63 -28.49 7.30 -10.29
C HIS A 63 -27.97 6.67 -9.00
N PRO A 64 -27.93 5.33 -8.89
CA PRO A 64 -27.29 4.67 -7.75
C PRO A 64 -25.78 4.93 -7.79
N ILE A 65 -25.22 5.28 -6.64
CA ILE A 65 -23.78 5.46 -6.46
C ILE A 65 -23.14 4.07 -6.34
N ILE A 66 -21.98 3.87 -6.97
CA ILE A 66 -21.29 2.57 -6.97
C ILE A 66 -20.65 2.25 -5.60
N THR A 67 -20.29 0.99 -5.40
CA THR A 67 -19.60 0.50 -4.19
C THR A 67 -18.23 1.17 -4.00
N PHE A 68 -17.49 1.35 -5.10
CA PHE A 68 -16.18 1.99 -5.08
C PHE A 68 -16.33 3.48 -4.77
N TYR A 69 -15.75 3.94 -3.66
CA TYR A 69 -15.75 5.35 -3.26
C TYR A 69 -14.34 5.93 -3.34
N ASP A 70 -13.53 5.48 -4.30
CA ASP A 70 -12.15 5.95 -4.53
C ASP A 70 -12.08 7.47 -4.72
N TYR A 71 -13.08 8.04 -5.41
CA TYR A 71 -13.22 9.48 -5.65
C TYR A 71 -12.04 10.09 -6.44
N ASN A 72 -11.21 9.26 -7.07
CA ASN A 72 -9.91 9.65 -7.61
C ASN A 72 -9.15 10.53 -6.59
N ALA A 73 -9.24 10.15 -5.32
CA ALA A 73 -8.75 10.92 -4.19
C ALA A 73 -7.22 10.95 -4.15
N ILE A 74 -6.67 11.70 -3.19
CA ILE A 74 -5.22 11.75 -2.95
C ILE A 74 -4.69 10.37 -2.52
N ILE A 75 -5.51 9.59 -1.82
CA ILE A 75 -5.28 8.22 -1.41
C ILE A 75 -6.36 7.35 -2.06
N THR A 76 -5.95 6.27 -2.73
CA THR A 76 -6.85 5.33 -3.41
C THR A 76 -7.76 4.62 -2.41
N GLU A 77 -8.83 3.99 -2.90
CA GLU A 77 -9.73 3.15 -2.10
C GLU A 77 -8.99 2.06 -1.32
N CYS A 78 -7.92 1.51 -1.89
CA CYS A 78 -7.07 0.52 -1.24
C CYS A 78 -6.08 1.12 -0.23
N GLY A 79 -6.19 2.42 0.07
CA GLY A 79 -5.33 3.13 1.02
C GLY A 79 -3.94 3.45 0.48
N ASP A 80 -3.69 3.28 -0.81
CA ASP A 80 -2.39 3.58 -1.43
C ASP A 80 -2.30 5.07 -1.77
N ALA A 81 -1.12 5.66 -1.70
CA ALA A 81 -0.92 7.01 -2.20
C ALA A 81 -1.14 7.01 -3.72
N TYR A 82 -2.10 7.79 -4.22
CA TYR A 82 -2.32 7.91 -5.66
C TYR A 82 -1.05 8.53 -6.27
N PRO A 83 -0.27 7.82 -7.12
CA PRO A 83 1.13 8.19 -7.37
C PRO A 83 1.32 9.61 -7.90
N THR A 84 0.47 10.05 -8.84
CA THR A 84 0.53 11.38 -9.43
C THR A 84 -0.07 12.45 -8.51
N LYS A 85 -1.29 12.23 -8.01
CA LYS A 85 -2.04 13.23 -7.25
C LYS A 85 -1.43 13.47 -5.87
N PHE A 86 -1.04 12.42 -5.16
CA PHE A 86 -0.35 12.54 -3.87
C PHE A 86 0.94 13.34 -4.00
N LYS A 87 1.78 12.99 -4.98
CA LYS A 87 3.04 13.69 -5.21
C LYS A 87 2.81 15.16 -5.56
N ALA A 88 1.89 15.46 -6.48
CA ALA A 88 1.61 16.82 -6.91
C ALA A 88 1.12 17.72 -5.74
N VAL A 89 0.20 17.21 -4.92
CA VAL A 89 -0.31 17.96 -3.75
C VAL A 89 0.77 18.12 -2.68
N ARG A 90 1.54 17.06 -2.39
CA ARG A 90 2.66 17.12 -1.44
C ARG A 90 3.69 18.17 -1.85
N ASP A 91 4.05 18.22 -3.13
CA ASP A 91 5.03 19.17 -3.68
C ASP A 91 4.52 20.62 -3.56
N VAL A 92 3.21 20.85 -3.72
CA VAL A 92 2.59 22.17 -3.48
C VAL A 92 2.64 22.55 -2.01
N ILE A 93 2.23 21.66 -1.10
CA ILE A 93 2.22 21.93 0.35
C ILE A 93 3.63 22.25 0.86
N ALA A 94 4.66 21.56 0.33
CA ALA A 94 6.06 21.77 0.68
C ALA A 94 6.56 23.20 0.46
N LYS A 95 5.90 23.98 -0.42
CA LYS A 95 6.25 25.39 -0.66
C LYS A 95 5.84 26.30 0.50
N TYR A 96 4.82 25.90 1.26
CA TYR A 96 4.20 26.72 2.31
C TYR A 96 4.49 26.21 3.73
N LEU A 97 4.75 24.91 3.88
CA LEU A 97 4.96 24.25 5.17
C LEU A 97 6.11 23.24 5.10
N PRO A 98 6.91 23.09 6.17
CA PRO A 98 7.92 22.03 6.23
C PRO A 98 7.24 20.67 6.22
N LEU A 99 7.72 19.77 5.35
CA LEU A 99 7.24 18.40 5.30
C LEU A 99 7.87 17.55 6.41
N PRO A 100 7.14 16.57 6.97
CA PRO A 100 7.72 15.61 7.90
C PRO A 100 8.85 14.82 7.24
N THR A 101 9.93 14.58 7.99
CA THR A 101 11.19 13.98 7.50
C THR A 101 11.13 12.47 7.31
N ASN A 102 10.00 11.81 7.57
CA ASN A 102 9.94 10.35 7.59
C ASN A 102 9.77 9.77 6.17
N PRO A 103 10.80 9.16 5.56
CA PRO A 103 10.79 8.74 4.17
C PRO A 103 10.53 7.24 4.11
N ASN A 104 9.28 6.80 4.27
CA ASN A 104 8.92 5.42 3.91
C ASN A 104 8.64 5.33 2.39
N THR A 105 9.57 5.82 1.58
CA THR A 105 9.47 5.91 0.11
C THR A 105 10.15 4.73 -0.62
N GLY A 106 10.70 3.76 0.12
CA GLY A 106 11.47 2.66 -0.45
C GLY A 106 10.75 1.31 -0.49
N VAL A 107 9.50 1.22 -0.03
CA VAL A 107 8.81 -0.06 0.09
C VAL A 107 7.63 -0.13 -0.84
N ILE A 108 7.42 -1.29 -1.46
CA ILE A 108 6.19 -1.62 -2.19
C ILE A 108 5.05 -1.54 -1.18
N THR A 109 4.38 -0.39 -1.09
CA THR A 109 3.24 -0.21 -0.19
C THR A 109 1.98 -0.56 -0.95
N LYS A 110 1.48 -1.78 -0.74
CA LYS A 110 0.03 -2.00 -0.77
C LYS A 110 -0.50 -1.80 0.63
N SER A 111 -1.56 -1.00 0.75
CA SER A 111 -2.13 -0.64 2.03
C SER A 111 -3.00 -1.71 2.64
N TYR A 112 -3.56 -2.63 1.84
CA TYR A 112 -4.31 -3.80 2.29
C TYR A 112 -4.07 -5.03 1.37
N GLY A 113 -4.51 -6.21 1.83
CA GLY A 113 -4.52 -7.43 1.04
C GLY A 113 -3.15 -8.11 0.95
N TYR A 114 -2.81 -8.63 -0.24
CA TYR A 114 -1.64 -9.48 -0.43
C TYR A 114 -0.56 -8.83 -1.32
N ILE A 115 0.70 -9.12 -1.01
CA ILE A 115 1.89 -8.76 -1.79
C ILE A 115 2.69 -10.02 -2.09
N LEU A 116 2.90 -10.32 -3.37
CA LEU A 116 3.78 -11.40 -3.81
C LEU A 116 5.19 -10.85 -4.05
N TYR A 117 6.17 -11.43 -3.35
CA TYR A 117 7.59 -11.20 -3.60
C TYR A 117 8.13 -12.43 -4.32
N SER A 118 8.62 -12.27 -5.55
CA SER A 118 9.13 -13.37 -6.37
C SER A 118 10.59 -13.11 -6.75
N ALA A 119 11.43 -14.14 -6.66
CA ALA A 119 12.83 -14.07 -7.06
C ALA A 119 13.27 -15.37 -7.74
N GLN A 120 13.95 -15.25 -8.88
CA GLN A 120 14.60 -16.38 -9.53
C GLN A 120 16.02 -16.58 -8.98
N LEU A 121 16.30 -17.78 -8.47
CA LEU A 121 17.58 -18.16 -7.88
C LEU A 121 18.57 -18.59 -8.98
N LYS A 122 19.14 -17.61 -9.69
CA LYS A 122 20.14 -17.85 -10.72
C LYS A 122 21.45 -18.34 -10.12
N ASN A 123 21.98 -19.44 -10.67
CA ASN A 123 23.27 -20.02 -10.25
C ASN A 123 23.36 -20.28 -8.74
N PHE A 124 22.27 -20.74 -8.13
CA PHE A 124 22.25 -21.14 -6.74
C PHE A 124 21.74 -22.58 -6.65
N ILE A 125 22.49 -23.42 -5.95
CA ILE A 125 22.08 -24.77 -5.58
C ILE A 125 22.10 -24.78 -4.06
N GLY A 126 20.91 -24.81 -3.49
CA GLY A 126 20.73 -24.88 -2.05
C GLY A 126 20.74 -26.33 -1.62
N LEU A 127 21.61 -26.67 -0.66
CA LEU A 127 21.63 -28.01 -0.06
C LEU A 127 20.76 -28.10 1.18
N GLY A 128 20.09 -26.99 1.54
CA GLY A 128 19.17 -26.94 2.65
C GLY A 128 19.36 -25.76 3.60
N GLU A 129 19.75 -24.63 3.07
CA GLU A 129 20.02 -23.43 3.85
C GLU A 129 18.72 -22.87 4.43
N PRO A 130 18.78 -22.27 5.64
CA PRO A 130 17.62 -21.61 6.21
C PRO A 130 17.27 -20.35 5.40
N LEU A 131 15.98 -20.11 5.22
CA LEU A 131 15.46 -18.83 4.75
C LEU A 131 15.39 -17.86 5.93
N LEU A 132 16.19 -16.81 5.88
CA LEU A 132 16.23 -15.76 6.87
C LEU A 132 15.48 -14.54 6.34
N LEU A 133 14.40 -14.18 7.03
CA LEU A 133 13.64 -12.97 6.80
C LEU A 133 13.73 -12.10 8.05
N SER A 134 13.87 -10.80 7.87
CA SER A 134 13.80 -9.85 8.97
C SER A 134 12.60 -8.93 8.80
N TRP A 135 11.89 -8.68 9.89
CA TRP A 135 10.77 -7.74 9.92
C TRP A 135 9.70 -8.04 8.85
N ILE A 136 9.11 -9.24 8.96
CA ILE A 136 7.88 -9.59 8.26
C ILE A 136 6.67 -9.01 9.02
N GLN A 137 5.63 -8.56 8.33
CA GLN A 137 4.34 -8.21 8.93
C GLN A 137 3.22 -8.49 7.90
N ASP A 138 2.19 -9.31 8.14
CA ASP A 138 1.86 -10.00 9.39
C ASP A 138 1.96 -11.53 9.27
N GLN A 139 1.52 -12.08 8.14
CA GLN A 139 1.63 -13.50 7.82
C GLN A 139 2.06 -13.67 6.37
N GLY A 140 2.70 -14.79 6.03
CA GLY A 140 2.98 -15.11 4.64
C GLY A 140 3.12 -16.60 4.39
N VAL A 141 3.10 -16.99 3.12
CA VAL A 141 3.36 -18.36 2.68
C VAL A 141 4.58 -18.35 1.78
N VAL A 142 5.51 -19.27 2.02
CA VAL A 142 6.71 -19.45 1.19
C VAL A 142 6.48 -20.61 0.24
N LEU A 143 6.72 -20.37 -1.05
CA LEU A 143 6.68 -21.37 -2.09
C LEU A 143 8.04 -21.42 -2.79
N LEU A 144 8.47 -22.63 -3.14
CA LEU A 144 9.64 -22.86 -3.97
C LEU A 144 9.19 -23.71 -5.16
N ASP A 145 9.36 -23.20 -6.38
CA ASP A 145 8.89 -23.85 -7.61
C ASP A 145 7.42 -24.28 -7.48
N GLU A 146 6.57 -23.33 -7.06
CA GLU A 146 5.12 -23.50 -6.82
C GLU A 146 4.75 -24.45 -5.66
N MET A 147 5.72 -25.06 -4.98
CA MET A 147 5.49 -25.97 -3.86
C MET A 147 5.62 -25.24 -2.52
N VAL A 148 4.59 -25.35 -1.68
CA VAL A 148 4.57 -24.73 -0.34
C VAL A 148 5.66 -25.32 0.56
N GLN A 149 6.51 -24.45 1.11
CA GLN A 149 7.62 -24.79 2.00
C GLN A 149 7.31 -24.51 3.47
N GLY A 150 6.40 -23.55 3.74
CA GLY A 150 6.02 -23.20 5.09
C GLY A 150 5.21 -21.91 5.17
N VAL A 151 4.79 -21.60 6.40
CA VAL A 151 4.05 -20.38 6.75
C VAL A 151 4.95 -19.50 7.63
N LEU A 152 4.92 -18.22 7.33
CA LEU A 152 5.54 -17.13 8.07
C LEU A 152 4.49 -16.48 8.95
N GLU A 153 4.77 -16.27 10.22
CA GLU A 153 3.90 -15.52 11.12
C GLU A 153 4.72 -14.57 11.97
N TRP A 154 4.30 -13.31 12.01
CA TRP A 154 4.92 -12.30 12.86
C TRP A 154 4.50 -12.51 14.31
N THR A 155 5.47 -12.47 15.24
CA THR A 155 5.20 -12.47 16.68
C THR A 155 6.09 -11.44 17.39
N GLU A 156 5.63 -10.89 18.52
CA GLU A 156 6.39 -9.91 19.32
C GLU A 156 7.71 -10.48 19.89
N LYS A 157 7.82 -11.81 19.98
CA LYS A 157 8.97 -12.48 20.60
C LYS A 157 10.08 -12.83 19.61
N ASP A 158 9.83 -12.75 18.31
CA ASP A 158 10.82 -13.12 17.29
C ASP A 158 10.69 -12.26 16.01
N PRO A 159 11.45 -11.15 15.89
CA PRO A 159 11.47 -10.31 14.69
C PRO A 159 12.25 -10.94 13.52
N LEU A 160 12.92 -12.08 13.76
CA LEU A 160 13.59 -12.89 12.76
C LEU A 160 12.82 -14.20 12.63
N THR A 161 11.78 -14.24 11.80
CA THR A 161 11.06 -15.49 11.53
C THR A 161 12.00 -16.44 10.79
N LEU A 162 12.72 -17.25 11.56
CA LEU A 162 13.44 -18.41 11.07
C LEU A 162 12.36 -19.43 10.73
N ILE A 163 12.02 -19.60 9.45
CA ILE A 163 11.27 -20.81 9.10
C ILE A 163 12.23 -21.95 9.37
N ASN A 164 11.91 -22.74 10.40
CA ASN A 164 12.50 -24.05 10.64
C ASN A 164 11.97 -25.04 9.59
N SER A 165 11.92 -24.63 8.32
CA SER A 165 11.57 -25.48 7.21
C SER A 165 12.79 -26.33 6.97
N ASN A 166 12.62 -27.64 7.09
CA ASN A 166 13.55 -28.61 6.56
C ASN A 166 14.12 -28.11 5.24
N PHE A 167 15.39 -27.71 5.27
CA PHE A 167 16.32 -27.63 4.14
C PHE A 167 15.68 -27.22 2.80
N LEU A 168 15.61 -25.92 2.47
CA LEU A 168 15.22 -25.47 1.13
C LEU A 168 16.24 -25.98 0.09
N LYS A 169 15.89 -27.05 -0.60
CA LYS A 169 16.69 -27.60 -1.69
C LYS A 169 16.32 -26.89 -2.96
N THR A 170 17.26 -26.13 -3.52
CA THR A 170 17.00 -25.32 -4.71
C THR A 170 17.87 -25.81 -5.86
N ASN A 171 17.34 -25.70 -7.08
CA ASN A 171 18.07 -25.97 -8.31
C ASN A 171 18.43 -24.65 -8.99
N PRO A 172 19.37 -24.65 -9.95
CA PRO A 172 19.61 -23.47 -10.77
C PRO A 172 18.30 -23.05 -11.45
N ASN A 173 17.94 -21.78 -11.27
CA ASN A 173 16.70 -21.16 -11.78
C ASN A 173 15.42 -21.50 -11.02
N SER A 174 15.50 -22.13 -9.84
CA SER A 174 14.33 -22.25 -8.97
C SER A 174 13.73 -20.88 -8.66
N ILE A 175 12.41 -20.82 -8.55
CA ILE A 175 11.64 -19.61 -8.24
C ILE A 175 11.26 -19.67 -6.76
N LEU A 176 11.67 -18.67 -6.00
CA LEU A 176 11.24 -18.46 -4.62
C LEU A 176 10.15 -17.39 -4.61
N ASP A 177 8.97 -17.78 -4.15
CA ASP A 177 7.81 -16.92 -3.99
C ASP A 177 7.45 -16.78 -2.52
N ILE A 178 7.17 -15.55 -2.08
CA ILE A 178 6.70 -15.24 -0.74
C ILE A 178 5.44 -14.40 -0.87
N LEU A 179 4.28 -15.02 -0.61
CA LEU A 179 3.00 -14.34 -0.61
C LEU A 179 2.72 -13.82 0.80
N MET A 180 2.82 -12.51 0.99
CA MET A 180 2.56 -11.85 2.28
C MET A 180 1.12 -11.33 2.34
N GLU A 181 0.46 -11.54 3.48
CA GLU A 181 -0.83 -10.97 3.84
C GLU A 181 -0.64 -9.82 4.84
N ASN A 182 -1.30 -8.70 4.56
CA ASN A 182 -1.51 -7.61 5.50
C ASN A 182 -2.83 -7.83 6.25
N LYS A 183 -2.75 -8.20 7.54
CA LYS A 183 -3.89 -8.46 8.41
C LYS A 183 -4.45 -7.21 9.09
N GLY A 184 -4.06 -6.03 8.63
CA GLY A 184 -4.54 -4.75 9.11
C GLY A 184 -3.56 -4.04 10.04
N ARG A 185 -3.43 -2.72 9.88
CA ARG A 185 -2.55 -1.89 10.70
C ARG A 185 -3.13 -1.72 12.10
N CYS A 186 -2.29 -1.70 13.13
CA CYS A 186 -2.74 -1.45 14.50
C CYS A 186 -3.38 -0.06 14.59
N CYS A 187 -4.56 0.00 15.20
CA CYS A 187 -5.34 1.21 15.41
C CYS A 187 -5.25 1.77 16.84
N SER A 188 -4.51 1.11 17.74
CA SER A 188 -4.30 1.56 19.12
C SER A 188 -3.16 2.57 19.22
N VAL A 189 -3.29 3.54 20.15
CA VAL A 189 -2.26 4.53 20.53
C VAL A 189 -1.10 3.84 21.25
N LEU A 190 -0.31 3.07 20.50
CA LEU A 190 1.03 2.70 20.89
C LEU A 190 1.98 3.83 20.44
N PRO A 191 3.06 4.12 21.19
CA PRO A 191 4.00 5.21 20.87
C PRO A 191 4.69 5.07 19.50
N ASN A 192 4.49 3.97 18.78
CA ASN A 192 5.17 3.61 17.54
C ASN A 192 4.22 3.27 16.37
N LEU A 193 3.16 4.05 16.16
CA LEU A 193 2.30 3.93 14.95
C LEU A 193 3.10 4.00 13.64
N GLY A 194 4.21 4.75 13.62
CA GLY A 194 5.13 4.80 12.48
C GLY A 194 5.87 3.49 12.17
N CYS A 195 5.75 2.46 13.02
CA CYS A 195 6.42 1.17 12.87
C CYS A 195 5.52 0.05 12.32
N ASN A 196 4.22 0.30 12.06
CA ASN A 196 3.27 -0.72 11.56
C ASN A 196 3.29 -0.85 10.03
N PHE A 197 4.48 -1.16 9.51
CA PHE A 197 4.67 -1.47 8.11
C PHE A 197 4.07 -2.85 7.77
N LYS A 198 3.74 -3.12 6.51
CA LYS A 198 3.11 -4.38 6.08
C LYS A 198 3.85 -4.95 4.88
N GLY A 199 4.15 -6.24 4.90
CA GLY A 199 5.03 -6.94 3.96
C GLY A 199 6.38 -7.29 4.58
N MET A 200 7.46 -7.18 3.79
CA MET A 200 8.84 -7.41 4.25
C MET A 200 9.65 -6.12 4.17
N LYS A 201 10.41 -5.76 5.22
CA LYS A 201 11.29 -4.57 5.20
C LYS A 201 12.68 -4.85 4.64
N SER A 202 13.13 -6.10 4.66
CA SER A 202 14.47 -6.49 4.20
C SER A 202 14.39 -7.49 3.06
N LYS A 203 15.46 -7.57 2.27
CA LYS A 203 15.60 -8.65 1.30
C LYS A 203 15.73 -10.01 2.01
N PRO A 204 15.12 -11.07 1.46
CA PRO A 204 15.32 -12.43 1.95
C PRO A 204 16.78 -12.87 1.86
N ARG A 205 17.21 -13.77 2.74
CA ARG A 205 18.53 -14.42 2.65
C ARG A 205 18.39 -15.93 2.70
N LEU A 206 19.16 -16.65 1.89
CA LEU A 206 19.34 -18.10 2.00
C LEU A 206 20.71 -18.36 2.63
N GLY A 207 20.72 -18.78 3.89
CA GLY A 207 21.95 -18.86 4.69
C GLY A 207 22.69 -17.51 4.71
N PRO A 208 23.98 -17.44 4.33
CA PRO A 208 24.72 -16.18 4.34
C PRO A 208 24.38 -15.25 3.15
N ARG A 209 23.75 -15.76 2.08
CA ARG A 209 23.55 -15.04 0.81
C ARG A 209 22.25 -14.24 0.82
N GLU A 210 22.35 -12.94 0.56
CA GLU A 210 21.19 -12.08 0.32
C GLU A 210 20.63 -12.29 -1.09
N LEU A 211 19.30 -12.35 -1.18
CA LEU A 211 18.57 -12.54 -2.43
C LEU A 211 18.20 -11.17 -3.00
N GLY A 212 18.71 -10.87 -4.20
CA GLY A 212 18.48 -9.63 -4.93
C GLY A 212 19.14 -9.73 -6.31
N ASN A 213 18.69 -8.89 -7.24
CA ASN A 213 19.14 -8.87 -8.64
C ASN A 213 20.66 -9.00 -8.82
#